data_AF-A0A7R9T6G5-F1
#
_entry.id   AF-A0A7R9T6G5-F1
#
_cell.length_a   1.000
_cell.length_b   1.000
_cell.length_c   1.000
_cell.angle_alpha   90.00
_cell.angle_beta   90.00
_cell.angle_gamma   90.00
#
_symmetry.space_group_name_H-M   'P 1'
#
loop_
_entity.id
_entity.type
_entity.pdbx_description
1 polymer ?
#
loop_
_entity_poly.entity_id
_entity_poly.type
_entity_poly.pdbx_seq_one_letter_code
_entity_poly.pdbx_strand_id
1 'polypeptide(L)'
;ISLHTAAPELPLVDIATTRVSAKDQDQDHTLHLAHRAGQLPGFAVRLAAGDGGHLDAEAISEMLGDDADARANVRSFRACVDGYRNGTHAAVVATCEDQVVGFATFTLNVEVDPLISCFQLDDYVDVDAHRKDGYADLEECVLNPIFSHKRAFMMTEAMRLL
;
A
#
# COMPACT_ATOMS: atom_id res chain seq x y z
N ILE A 1 18.41 25.70 47.06
CA ILE A 1 18.57 25.68 45.59
C ILE A 1 17.26 25.12 45.05
N SER A 2 16.30 26.00 44.74
CA SER A 2 15.01 25.60 44.18
C SER A 2 15.08 25.82 42.68
N LEU A 3 14.90 24.75 41.92
CA LEU A 3 14.84 24.78 40.47
C LEU A 3 13.51 25.44 40.04
N HIS A 4 13.60 26.39 39.10
CA HIS A 4 12.44 26.99 38.44
C HIS A 4 11.76 25.95 37.55
N THR A 5 10.52 25.60 37.89
CA THR A 5 9.59 24.83 37.05
C THR A 5 9.08 25.74 35.94
N ALA A 6 9.85 25.86 34.86
CA ALA A 6 9.43 26.54 33.64
C ALA A 6 9.91 25.74 32.43
N ALA A 7 9.52 24.48 32.36
CA ALA A 7 9.38 23.81 31.06
C ALA A 7 7.96 24.12 30.60
N PRO A 8 7.75 24.85 29.49
CA PRO A 8 6.41 24.99 28.96
C PRO A 8 5.92 23.60 28.58
N GLU A 9 4.74 23.22 29.07
CA GLU A 9 4.01 22.09 28.52
C GLU A 9 3.95 22.31 27.00
N LEU A 10 4.25 21.26 26.22
CA LEU A 10 4.32 21.31 24.76
C LEU A 10 2.97 20.88 24.19
N PRO A 11 1.94 21.75 24.12
CA PRO A 11 0.62 21.40 23.60
C PRO A 11 0.68 20.94 22.13
N LEU A 12 1.75 21.29 21.41
CA LEU A 12 1.96 20.90 20.02
C LEU A 12 2.13 19.38 19.83
N VAL A 13 2.61 18.64 20.83
CA VAL A 13 2.77 17.18 20.73
C VAL A 13 1.40 16.49 20.82
N ASP A 14 0.52 16.95 21.70
CA ASP A 14 -0.86 16.42 21.83
C ASP A 14 -1.74 16.79 20.62
N ILE A 15 -1.52 17.99 20.06
CA ILE A 15 -2.21 18.44 18.83
C ILE A 15 -1.73 17.66 17.60
N ALA A 16 -0.44 17.29 17.54
CA ALA A 16 0.13 16.59 16.38
C ALA A 16 -0.15 15.07 16.35
N THR A 17 -0.55 14.46 17.47
CA THR A 17 -0.68 13.00 17.60
C THR A 17 -2.12 12.49 17.60
N THR A 18 -3.11 13.36 17.65
CA THR A 18 -4.52 12.93 17.68
C THR A 18 -5.06 12.68 16.26
N ARG A 19 -5.13 11.41 15.86
CA ARG A 19 -5.90 10.98 14.67
C ARG A 19 -7.33 10.63 15.10
N VAL A 20 -8.30 11.46 14.71
CA VAL A 20 -9.73 11.13 14.85
C VAL A 20 -10.21 10.48 13.55
N SER A 21 -10.94 9.37 13.69
CA SER A 21 -11.55 8.63 12.58
C SER A 21 -12.59 9.48 11.87
N ALA A 22 -12.65 9.41 10.54
CA ALA A 22 -13.49 10.27 9.68
C ALA A 22 -15.02 10.07 9.84
N LYS A 23 -15.48 9.25 10.79
CA LYS A 23 -16.89 8.84 10.95
C LYS A 23 -17.61 9.37 12.20
N ASP A 24 -16.99 10.24 13.00
CA ASP A 24 -17.70 10.82 14.16
C ASP A 24 -18.66 11.94 13.74
N GLN A 25 -19.90 11.90 14.20
CA GLN A 25 -20.97 12.83 13.81
C GLN A 25 -20.89 14.21 14.53
N ASP A 26 -20.01 14.39 15.51
CA ASP A 26 -19.78 15.66 16.24
C ASP A 26 -18.71 16.57 15.57
N GLN A 27 -18.59 16.49 14.24
CA GLN A 27 -17.45 17.00 13.45
C GLN A 27 -17.40 18.52 13.21
N ASP A 28 -18.35 19.33 13.70
CA ASP A 28 -18.41 20.77 13.36
C ASP A 28 -17.21 21.59 13.86
N HIS A 29 -16.39 21.05 14.77
CA HIS A 29 -15.24 21.75 15.36
C HIS A 29 -13.93 20.94 15.32
N THR A 30 -13.64 20.24 14.23
CA THR A 30 -12.38 19.48 14.10
C THR A 30 -11.29 20.31 13.39
N LEU A 31 -10.16 20.56 14.06
CA LEU A 31 -8.98 21.16 13.46
C LEU A 31 -8.08 20.07 12.86
N HIS A 32 -8.00 19.99 11.53
CA HIS A 32 -7.07 19.11 10.84
C HIS A 32 -5.70 19.78 10.69
N LEU A 33 -4.71 19.33 11.46
CA LEU A 33 -3.33 19.80 11.35
C LEU A 33 -2.53 18.89 10.41
N ALA A 34 -2.28 19.36 9.18
CA ALA A 34 -1.39 18.67 8.24
C ALA A 34 -0.01 19.34 8.24
N HIS A 35 1.00 18.68 8.82
CA HIS A 35 2.37 19.15 8.76
C HIS A 35 2.97 18.88 7.37
N ARG A 36 3.69 19.85 6.78
CA ARG A 36 4.31 19.71 5.45
C ARG A 36 5.23 18.49 5.34
N ALA A 37 5.97 18.15 6.41
CA ALA A 37 6.81 16.94 6.40
C ALA A 37 5.99 15.64 6.41
N GLY A 38 4.71 15.68 6.79
CA GLY A 38 3.78 14.56 6.66
C GLY A 38 3.27 14.35 5.22
N GLN A 39 3.57 15.26 4.28
CA GLN A 39 3.21 15.06 2.88
C GLN A 39 4.05 13.97 2.20
N LEU A 40 5.22 13.62 2.78
CA LEU A 40 6.22 12.67 2.26
C LEU A 40 6.28 12.75 0.72
N PRO A 41 6.81 13.87 0.19
CA PRO A 41 6.90 14.06 -1.26
C PRO A 41 7.72 12.94 -1.90
N GLY A 42 7.48 12.69 -3.19
CA GLY A 42 8.21 11.66 -3.93
C GLY A 42 7.68 10.23 -3.75
N PHE A 43 6.53 10.04 -3.10
CA PHE A 43 5.84 8.74 -3.12
C PHE A 43 5.30 8.44 -4.52
N ALA A 44 5.78 7.35 -5.12
CA ALA A 44 5.36 6.86 -6.43
C ALA A 44 5.14 5.35 -6.38
N VAL A 45 4.34 4.83 -7.30
CA VAL A 45 4.17 3.39 -7.50
C VAL A 45 4.51 3.07 -8.95
N ARG A 46 5.24 1.98 -9.14
CA ARG A 46 5.62 1.50 -10.46
C ARG A 46 5.55 -0.01 -10.54
N LEU A 47 5.42 -0.52 -11.75
CA LEU A 47 5.51 -1.93 -12.03
C LEU A 47 6.95 -2.43 -11.78
N ALA A 48 7.09 -3.61 -11.17
CA ALA A 48 8.34 -4.32 -11.06
C ALA A 48 8.43 -5.35 -12.18
N ALA A 49 9.27 -5.06 -13.19
CA ALA A 49 9.45 -5.92 -14.35
C ALA A 49 10.92 -6.03 -14.75
N GLY A 50 11.31 -7.20 -15.28
CA GLY A 50 12.65 -7.46 -15.80
C GLY A 50 13.75 -7.35 -14.75
N ASP A 51 14.92 -6.87 -15.18
CA ASP A 51 16.12 -6.79 -14.33
C ASP A 51 15.94 -5.78 -13.18
N GLY A 52 15.17 -4.71 -13.39
CA GLY A 52 14.83 -3.73 -12.35
C GLY A 52 14.03 -4.34 -11.21
N GLY A 53 13.07 -5.22 -11.52
CA GLY A 53 12.29 -5.92 -10.49
C GLY A 53 13.11 -6.88 -9.62
N HIS A 54 14.19 -7.44 -10.15
CA HIS A 54 15.08 -8.31 -9.37
C HIS A 54 15.90 -7.51 -8.34
N LEU A 55 16.34 -6.30 -8.69
CA LEU A 55 17.00 -5.37 -7.77
C LEU A 55 16.03 -4.92 -6.66
N ASP A 56 14.77 -4.71 -7.00
CA ASP A 56 13.74 -4.36 -6.01
C ASP A 56 13.55 -5.46 -4.96
N ALA A 57 13.71 -6.73 -5.34
CA ALA A 57 13.59 -7.84 -4.39
C ALA A 57 14.66 -7.78 -3.29
N GLU A 58 15.85 -7.26 -3.59
CA GLU A 58 16.90 -7.06 -2.58
C GLU A 58 16.51 -5.94 -1.60
N ALA A 59 15.99 -4.82 -2.11
CA ALA A 59 15.50 -3.72 -1.28
C ALA A 59 14.28 -4.12 -0.43
N ILE A 60 13.38 -4.97 -0.95
CA ILE A 60 12.27 -5.54 -0.19
C ILE A 60 12.79 -6.44 0.93
N SER A 61 13.81 -7.26 0.67
CA SER A 61 14.43 -8.10 1.70
C SER A 61 15.02 -7.26 2.83
N GLU A 62 15.66 -6.12 2.51
CA GLU A 62 16.17 -5.20 3.52
C GLU A 62 15.04 -4.56 4.33
N MET A 63 13.94 -4.16 3.67
CA MET A 63 12.78 -3.56 4.33
C MET A 63 12.07 -4.52 5.30
N LEU A 64 11.93 -5.80 4.93
CA LEU A 64 11.20 -6.79 5.73
C LEU A 64 12.04 -7.40 6.85
N GLY A 65 13.37 -7.41 6.72
CA GLY A 65 14.27 -8.12 7.62
C GLY A 65 14.47 -9.59 7.22
N ASP A 66 14.95 -10.42 8.15
CA ASP A 66 15.39 -11.80 7.87
C ASP A 66 14.65 -12.88 8.70
N ASP A 67 13.32 -12.88 8.61
CA ASP A 67 12.51 -13.98 9.13
C ASP A 67 11.96 -14.91 8.02
N ALA A 68 11.27 -15.98 8.42
CA ALA A 68 10.77 -16.97 7.46
C ALA A 68 9.70 -16.41 6.53
N ASP A 69 8.87 -15.48 7.02
CA ASP A 69 7.76 -14.88 6.29
C ASP A 69 8.30 -13.83 5.31
N ALA A 70 9.25 -13.01 5.74
CA ALA A 70 9.99 -12.08 4.90
C ALA A 70 10.64 -12.80 3.70
N ARG A 71 11.32 -13.93 3.95
CA ARG A 71 11.91 -14.74 2.87
C ARG A 71 10.85 -15.37 1.96
N ALA A 72 9.67 -15.72 2.48
CA ALA A 72 8.57 -16.24 1.66
C ALA A 72 8.02 -15.14 0.74
N ASN A 73 7.76 -13.95 1.28
CA ASN A 73 7.28 -12.80 0.53
C ASN A 73 8.26 -12.37 -0.57
N VAL A 74 9.56 -12.31 -0.28
CA VAL A 74 10.59 -11.98 -1.30
C VAL A 74 10.61 -13.03 -2.42
N ARG A 75 10.45 -14.32 -2.10
CA ARG A 75 10.36 -15.38 -3.12
C ARG A 75 9.09 -15.25 -3.97
N SER A 76 7.95 -14.99 -3.33
CA SER A 76 6.66 -14.76 -3.97
C SER A 76 6.73 -13.58 -4.95
N PHE A 77 7.30 -12.46 -4.50
CA PHE A 77 7.55 -11.28 -5.32
C PHE A 77 8.42 -11.59 -6.55
N ARG A 78 9.55 -12.28 -6.37
CA ARG A 78 10.41 -12.67 -7.51
C ARG A 78 9.67 -13.53 -8.53
N ALA A 79 8.89 -14.51 -8.06
CA ALA A 79 8.08 -15.35 -8.93
C ALA A 79 7.05 -14.54 -9.74
N CYS A 80 6.47 -13.50 -9.13
CA CYS A 80 5.53 -12.60 -9.83
C CYS A 80 6.24 -11.74 -10.88
N VAL A 81 7.44 -11.22 -10.58
CA VAL A 81 8.26 -10.46 -11.54
C VAL A 81 8.62 -11.31 -12.76
N ASP A 82 8.97 -12.58 -12.55
CA ASP A 82 9.25 -13.54 -13.64
C ASP A 82 7.98 -13.90 -14.42
N GLY A 83 6.87 -14.12 -13.70
CA GLY A 83 5.56 -14.44 -14.25
C GLY A 83 4.93 -13.32 -15.09
N TYR A 84 5.39 -12.08 -14.94
CA TYR A 84 4.88 -10.94 -15.71
C TYR A 84 5.03 -11.12 -17.22
N ARG A 85 6.11 -11.73 -17.70
CA ARG A 85 6.31 -11.99 -19.14
C ARG A 85 5.27 -12.94 -19.73
N ASN A 86 4.69 -13.80 -18.89
CA ASN A 86 3.67 -14.76 -19.29
C ASN A 86 2.25 -14.18 -19.17
N GLY A 87 2.11 -12.96 -18.65
CA GLY A 87 0.82 -12.29 -18.45
C GLY A 87 -0.04 -12.91 -17.34
N THR A 88 0.52 -13.77 -16.50
CA THR A 88 -0.22 -14.46 -15.42
C THR A 88 -0.06 -13.79 -14.06
N HIS A 89 1.06 -13.10 -13.82
CA HIS A 89 1.30 -12.42 -12.55
C HIS A 89 1.82 -11.02 -12.79
N ALA A 90 1.69 -10.17 -11.78
CA ALA A 90 2.30 -8.85 -11.79
C ALA A 90 2.76 -8.49 -10.40
N ALA A 91 3.75 -7.61 -10.33
CA ALA A 91 4.22 -7.04 -9.09
C ALA A 91 4.39 -5.54 -9.24
N VAL A 92 4.05 -4.79 -8.21
CA VAL A 92 4.28 -3.34 -8.13
C VAL A 92 5.11 -3.04 -6.90
N VAL A 93 5.88 -1.97 -6.98
CA VAL A 93 6.66 -1.45 -5.87
C VAL A 93 6.29 0.00 -5.63
N ALA A 94 6.16 0.34 -4.35
CA ALA A 94 6.03 1.70 -3.89
C ALA A 94 7.41 2.24 -3.54
N THR A 95 7.75 3.41 -4.05
CA THR A 95 9.02 4.09 -3.81
C THR A 95 8.80 5.47 -3.21
N CYS A 96 9.71 5.91 -2.35
CA CYS A 96 9.75 7.29 -1.85
C CYS A 96 11.21 7.75 -1.87
N GLU A 97 11.51 8.86 -2.56
CA GLU A 97 12.89 9.37 -2.72
C GLU A 97 13.86 8.25 -3.19
N ASP A 98 13.44 7.51 -4.22
CA ASP A 98 14.14 6.36 -4.83
C ASP A 98 14.37 5.13 -3.92
N GLN A 99 13.84 5.12 -2.70
CA GLN A 99 13.87 3.96 -1.81
C GLN A 99 12.58 3.15 -1.94
N VAL A 100 12.69 1.81 -1.99
CA VAL A 100 11.51 0.92 -1.91
C VAL A 100 10.93 0.97 -0.49
N VAL A 101 9.65 1.32 -0.40
CA VAL A 101 8.91 1.46 0.86
C VAL A 101 7.71 0.51 0.97
N GLY A 102 7.43 -0.25 -0.09
CA GLY A 102 6.40 -1.28 -0.12
C GLY A 102 6.32 -2.00 -1.45
N PHE A 103 5.53 -3.06 -1.49
CA PHE A 103 5.25 -3.82 -2.70
C PHE A 103 3.86 -4.47 -2.62
N ALA A 104 3.32 -4.82 -3.78
CA ALA A 104 2.18 -5.72 -3.87
C ALA A 104 2.32 -6.68 -5.06
N THR A 105 1.79 -7.87 -4.90
CA THR A 105 1.80 -8.94 -5.90
C THR A 105 0.38 -9.33 -6.29
N PHE A 106 0.22 -9.67 -7.57
CA PHE A 106 -1.08 -9.94 -8.17
C PHE A 106 -1.04 -11.17 -9.06
N THR A 107 -2.12 -11.92 -9.03
CA THR A 107 -2.43 -12.94 -10.04
C THR A 107 -3.43 -12.35 -11.03
N LEU A 108 -3.11 -12.37 -12.32
CA LEU A 108 -3.91 -11.80 -13.39
C LEU A 108 -4.81 -12.87 -14.03
N ASN A 109 -5.81 -12.43 -14.81
CA ASN A 109 -6.73 -13.29 -15.56
C ASN A 109 -7.52 -14.26 -14.67
N VAL A 110 -8.02 -13.77 -13.54
CA VAL A 110 -8.75 -14.58 -12.57
C VAL A 110 -10.19 -14.80 -13.05
N GLU A 111 -10.66 -16.05 -12.99
CA GLU A 111 -12.05 -16.39 -13.23
C GLU A 111 -12.91 -15.97 -12.03
N VAL A 112 -13.74 -14.95 -12.22
CA VAL A 112 -14.63 -14.46 -11.15
C VAL A 112 -16.01 -15.10 -11.16
N ASP A 113 -16.39 -15.84 -12.20
CA ASP A 113 -17.71 -16.47 -12.33
C ASP A 113 -18.10 -17.32 -11.09
N PRO A 114 -17.19 -18.11 -10.47
CA PRO A 114 -17.49 -18.80 -9.22
C PRO A 114 -17.75 -17.87 -8.04
N LEU A 115 -17.01 -16.75 -7.95
CA LEU A 115 -17.17 -15.75 -6.90
C LEU A 115 -18.52 -15.02 -7.03
N ILE A 116 -18.89 -14.66 -8.26
CA ILE A 116 -20.18 -14.04 -8.56
C ILE A 116 -21.33 -14.95 -8.08
N SER A 117 -21.27 -16.23 -8.44
CA SER A 117 -22.32 -17.18 -8.07
C SER A 117 -22.38 -17.46 -6.56
N CYS A 118 -21.25 -17.54 -5.88
CA CYS A 118 -21.21 -17.86 -4.45
C CYS A 118 -21.59 -16.68 -3.56
N PHE A 119 -21.24 -15.46 -3.98
CA PHE A 119 -21.43 -14.24 -3.17
C PHE A 119 -22.51 -13.30 -3.70
N GLN A 120 -23.18 -13.67 -4.80
CA GLN A 120 -24.22 -12.86 -5.44
C GLN A 120 -23.69 -11.44 -5.76
N LEU A 121 -22.49 -11.37 -6.34
CA LEU A 121 -21.81 -10.08 -6.57
C LEU A 121 -22.58 -9.14 -7.50
N ASP A 122 -23.44 -9.69 -8.35
CA ASP A 122 -24.33 -8.95 -9.25
C ASP A 122 -25.29 -8.01 -8.51
N ASP A 123 -25.58 -8.27 -7.23
CA ASP A 123 -26.41 -7.40 -6.40
C ASP A 123 -25.67 -6.14 -5.93
N TYR A 124 -24.34 -6.13 -6.01
CA TYR A 124 -23.49 -5.08 -5.44
C TYR A 124 -22.64 -4.34 -6.49
N VAL A 125 -22.27 -5.01 -7.58
CA VAL A 125 -21.38 -4.48 -8.61
C VAL A 125 -21.89 -4.88 -9.99
N ASP A 126 -21.86 -3.97 -10.96
CA ASP A 126 -22.14 -4.28 -12.36
C ASP A 126 -20.95 -5.05 -12.96
N VAL A 127 -20.96 -6.36 -12.79
CA VAL A 127 -19.84 -7.22 -13.18
C VAL A 127 -19.64 -7.22 -14.70
N ASP A 128 -20.72 -7.15 -15.47
CA ASP A 128 -20.68 -7.12 -16.94
C ASP A 128 -20.02 -5.85 -17.49
N ALA A 129 -20.22 -4.69 -16.83
CA ALA A 129 -19.54 -3.46 -17.21
C ALA A 129 -18.01 -3.52 -17.01
N HIS A 130 -17.54 -4.31 -16.03
CA HIS A 130 -16.13 -4.40 -15.64
C HIS A 130 -15.39 -5.60 -16.26
N ARG A 131 -16.10 -6.52 -16.92
CA ARG A 131 -15.54 -7.73 -17.53
C ARG A 131 -14.50 -7.47 -18.63
N LYS A 132 -14.45 -6.24 -19.16
CA LYS A 132 -13.52 -5.84 -20.23
C LYS A 132 -12.12 -5.47 -19.73
N ASP A 133 -11.99 -5.08 -18.47
CA ASP A 133 -10.73 -4.54 -17.92
C ASP A 133 -9.92 -5.58 -17.14
N GLY A 134 -10.41 -6.83 -17.09
CA GLY A 134 -9.75 -7.94 -16.41
C GLY A 134 -9.89 -7.91 -14.90
N TYR A 135 -9.85 -9.08 -14.28
CA TYR A 135 -9.81 -9.22 -12.82
C TYR A 135 -8.43 -9.69 -12.38
N ALA A 136 -7.99 -9.18 -11.24
CA ALA A 136 -6.76 -9.59 -10.59
C ALA A 136 -7.05 -9.96 -9.13
N ASP A 137 -6.37 -11.00 -8.66
CA ASP A 137 -6.33 -11.35 -7.24
C ASP A 137 -5.11 -10.70 -6.59
N LEU A 138 -5.30 -10.15 -5.40
CA LEU A 138 -4.24 -9.52 -4.61
C LEU A 138 -3.70 -10.55 -3.62
N GLU A 139 -2.46 -10.98 -3.83
CA GLU A 139 -1.82 -12.02 -3.02
C GLU A 139 -1.17 -11.42 -1.77
N GLU A 140 -0.26 -10.47 -1.97
CA GLU A 140 0.47 -9.80 -0.89
C GLU A 140 0.44 -8.29 -1.10
N CYS A 141 0.30 -7.54 -0.01
CA CYS A 141 0.44 -6.09 -0.01
C CYS A 141 1.13 -5.66 1.29
N VAL A 142 2.39 -5.26 1.17
CA VAL A 142 3.20 -4.81 2.30
C VAL A 142 3.66 -3.39 2.05
N LEU A 143 3.48 -2.54 3.06
CA LEU A 143 3.88 -1.14 3.02
C LEU A 143 4.46 -0.76 4.37
N ASN A 144 5.58 -0.07 4.37
CA ASN A 144 6.18 0.47 5.58
C ASN A 144 5.12 1.29 6.36
N PRO A 145 4.93 1.05 7.68
CA PRO A 145 3.85 1.66 8.46
C PRO A 145 3.78 3.18 8.39
N ILE A 146 4.90 3.88 8.18
CA ILE A 146 4.96 5.33 7.98
C ILE A 146 4.06 5.76 6.80
N PHE A 147 4.02 4.95 5.75
CA PHE A 147 3.23 5.18 4.54
C PHE A 147 1.84 4.53 4.57
N SER A 148 1.38 4.00 5.71
CA SER A 148 0.05 3.39 5.85
C SER A 148 -1.11 4.24 5.29
N HIS A 149 -1.00 5.56 5.43
CA HIS A 149 -1.97 6.54 4.92
C HIS A 149 -1.99 6.65 3.36
N LYS A 150 -0.98 6.11 2.67
CA LYS A 150 -0.87 6.06 1.20
C LYS A 150 -1.37 4.73 0.61
N ARG A 151 -1.85 3.77 1.41
CA ARG A 151 -2.32 2.46 0.90
C ARG A 151 -3.39 2.58 -0.19
N ALA A 152 -4.36 3.48 -0.03
CA ALA A 152 -5.40 3.70 -1.03
C ALA A 152 -4.82 4.23 -2.35
N PHE A 153 -3.87 5.17 -2.27
CA PHE A 153 -3.14 5.69 -3.43
C PHE A 153 -2.33 4.57 -4.10
N MET A 154 -1.63 3.75 -3.32
CA MET A 154 -0.87 2.61 -3.84
C MET A 154 -1.77 1.63 -4.59
N MET A 155 -2.94 1.30 -4.03
CA MET A 155 -3.88 0.38 -4.68
C MET A 155 -4.49 0.97 -5.95
N THR A 156 -4.85 2.26 -5.92
CA THR A 156 -5.37 2.97 -7.09
C THR A 156 -4.34 2.94 -8.22
N GLU A 157 -3.07 3.21 -7.89
CA GLU A 157 -2.01 3.24 -8.88
C GLU A 157 -1.61 1.85 -9.36
N ALA A 158 -1.68 0.83 -8.49
CA ALA A 158 -1.54 -0.56 -8.89
C ALA A 158 -2.60 -0.93 -9.93
N MET A 159 -3.88 -0.68 -9.66
CA MET A 159 -4.98 -0.97 -10.60
C MET A 159 -4.86 -0.20 -11.92
N ARG A 160 -4.18 0.96 -11.95
CA ARG A 160 -3.90 1.73 -13.18
C ARG A 160 -2.76 1.13 -14.01
N LEU A 161 -1.84 0.41 -13.37
CA LEU A 161 -0.61 -0.12 -13.97
C LEU A 161 -0.76 -1.55 -14.48
N LEU A 162 -1.69 -2.31 -13.91
CA LEU A 162 -2.09 -3.64 -14.37
C LEU A 162 -2.96 -3.53 -15.62
#